data_AF-A0A662CBD5-F1
#
_entry.id   AF-A0A662CBD5-F1
#
_cell.length_a   1.000
_cell.length_b   1.000
_cell.length_c   1.000
_cell.angle_alpha   90.00
_cell.angle_beta   90.00
_cell.angle_gamma   90.00
#
_symmetry.space_group_name_H-M   'P 1'
#
loop_
_entity.id
_entity.type
_entity.pdbx_description
1 polymer ?
#
loop_
_entity_poly.entity_id
_entity_poly.type
_entity_poly.pdbx_seq_one_letter_code
_entity_poly.pdbx_strand_id
1 'polypeptide(L)'
;MRKLLSLIFVFLLLAPFGLQVTGLNFPTNVDKLGIKPPRLSIQALLDNDYYRSFDQYYNDSFSLRGPMILAKNWLDYHLFSTTDSREVHIGTDGWLYDFKSIKDYRKGACNHEAYAKQLVLELHALEKIIQASGRRFFFTIAPNKSTIYPEFVGFVPKSDRCDSSLYDLFLKNITLHP
;
A
#
# COMPACT_ATOMS: atom_id res chain seq x y z
N MET A 1 22.93 32.70 -21.39
CA MET A 1 21.85 31.69 -21.27
C MET A 1 22.36 30.24 -21.29
N ARG A 2 23.09 29.77 -22.33
CA ARG A 2 23.65 28.38 -22.35
C ARG A 2 24.53 28.01 -21.15
N LYS A 3 25.48 28.88 -20.76
CA LYS A 3 26.36 28.66 -19.60
C LYS A 3 25.59 28.58 -18.28
N LEU A 4 24.52 29.36 -18.15
CA LEU A 4 23.65 29.37 -16.97
C LEU A 4 22.85 28.08 -16.86
N LEU A 5 22.24 27.62 -17.95
CA LEU A 5 21.54 26.33 -18.00
C LEU A 5 22.47 25.15 -17.68
N SER A 6 23.70 25.17 -18.20
CA SER A 6 24.70 24.15 -17.89
C SER A 6 25.09 24.14 -16.41
N LEU A 7 25.27 25.31 -15.79
CA LEU A 7 25.59 25.40 -14.36
C LEU A 7 24.45 24.90 -13.49
N ILE A 8 23.20 25.24 -13.83
CA ILE A 8 22.01 24.75 -13.14
C ILE A 8 21.91 23.23 -13.25
N PHE A 9 22.15 22.67 -14.44
CA PHE A 9 22.10 21.24 -14.67
C PHE A 9 23.17 20.48 -13.86
N VAL A 10 24.40 20.97 -13.83
CA VAL A 10 25.48 20.40 -13.02
C VAL A 10 25.15 20.48 -11.52
N PHE A 11 24.62 21.62 -11.07
CA PHE A 11 24.18 21.76 -9.68
C PHE A 11 23.06 20.77 -9.33
N LEU A 12 22.07 20.60 -10.21
CA LEU A 12 20.98 19.65 -10.01
C LEU A 12 21.46 18.19 -9.93
N LEU A 13 22.48 17.83 -10.71
CA LEU A 13 23.10 16.50 -10.66
C LEU A 13 23.91 16.27 -9.38
N LEU A 14 24.56 17.30 -8.84
CA LEU A 14 25.39 17.19 -7.64
C LEU A 14 24.62 17.37 -6.33
N ALA A 15 23.45 18.02 -6.38
CA ALA A 15 22.56 18.23 -5.23
C ALA A 15 22.22 16.94 -4.45
N PRO A 16 21.80 15.82 -5.06
CA PRO A 16 21.49 14.59 -4.32
C PRO A 16 22.72 14.02 -3.58
N PHE A 17 23.91 14.11 -4.19
CA PHE A 17 25.15 13.66 -3.57
C PHE A 17 25.52 14.53 -2.37
N GLY A 18 25.43 15.86 -2.51
CA GLY A 18 25.69 16.79 -1.41
C GLY A 18 24.79 16.54 -0.19
N LEU A 19 23.49 16.30 -0.43
CA LEU A 19 22.53 16.04 0.64
C LEU A 19 22.78 14.70 1.34
N GLN A 20 23.22 13.67 0.61
CA GLN A 20 23.59 12.38 1.22
C GLN A 20 24.80 12.51 2.15
N VAL A 21 25.80 13.31 1.80
CA VAL A 21 26.98 13.55 2.66
C VAL A 21 26.62 14.27 3.95
N THR A 22 25.62 15.18 3.92
CA THR A 22 25.19 15.90 5.12
C THR A 22 24.46 15.04 6.16
N GLY A 23 24.03 13.83 5.80
CA GLY A 23 23.31 12.92 6.71
C GLY A 23 21.93 13.42 7.14
N LEU A 24 21.40 14.46 6.48
CA LEU A 24 20.08 15.01 6.74
C LEU A 24 19.02 13.97 6.41
N ASN A 25 18.42 13.37 7.44
CA ASN A 25 17.32 12.43 7.28
C ASN A 25 15.98 13.15 7.42
N PHE A 26 15.19 13.12 6.35
CA PHE A 26 13.82 13.59 6.40
C PHE A 26 12.92 12.44 6.85
N PRO A 27 12.30 12.51 8.04
CA PRO A 27 11.40 11.46 8.50
C PRO A 27 10.21 11.39 7.56
N THR A 28 9.97 10.22 7.00
CA THR A 28 8.80 9.93 6.16
C THR A 28 8.32 8.52 6.51
N ASN A 29 7.02 8.26 6.33
CA ASN A 29 6.42 6.94 6.53
C ASN A 29 6.75 5.96 5.38
N VAL A 30 7.88 6.15 4.72
CA VAL A 30 8.34 5.26 3.66
C VAL A 30 9.25 4.23 4.30
N ASP A 31 8.83 2.98 4.27
CA ASP A 31 9.62 1.87 4.80
C ASP A 31 10.99 1.80 4.11
N LYS A 32 12.03 1.64 4.93
CA LYS A 32 13.40 1.36 4.49
C LYS A 32 13.72 -0.10 4.79
N LEU A 33 14.36 -0.76 3.85
CA LEU A 33 14.81 -2.15 3.97
C LEU A 33 16.02 -2.29 4.89
N GLY A 34 16.73 -1.18 5.17
CA GLY A 34 17.89 -1.16 6.06
C GLY A 34 19.13 -1.79 5.42
N ILE A 35 19.30 -1.63 4.10
CA ILE A 35 20.39 -2.24 3.35
C ILE A 35 21.72 -1.59 3.77
N LYS A 36 22.74 -2.42 4.03
CA LYS A 36 24.07 -1.94 4.40
C LYS A 36 24.91 -1.61 3.15
N PRO A 37 25.84 -0.64 3.23
CA PRO A 37 26.70 -0.31 2.10
C PRO A 37 27.58 -1.52 1.70
N PRO A 38 27.68 -1.84 0.39
CA PRO A 38 28.57 -2.89 -0.07
C PRO A 38 30.03 -2.51 0.16
N ARG A 39 30.89 -3.50 0.44
CA ARG A 39 32.32 -3.26 0.67
C ARG A 39 33.01 -2.93 -0.65
N LEU A 40 33.70 -1.78 -0.69
CA LEU A 40 34.55 -1.40 -1.80
C LEU A 40 35.83 -2.23 -1.80
N SER A 41 36.09 -2.93 -2.91
CA SER A 41 37.39 -3.56 -3.20
C SER A 41 37.70 -3.41 -4.69
N ILE A 42 38.99 -3.43 -5.05
CA ILE A 42 39.41 -3.27 -6.46
C ILE A 42 38.86 -4.41 -7.33
N GLN A 43 38.74 -5.61 -6.76
CA GLN A 43 38.13 -6.77 -7.44
C GLN A 43 36.62 -6.62 -7.57
N ALA A 44 35.94 -6.03 -6.56
CA ALA A 44 34.50 -5.77 -6.61
C ALA A 44 34.12 -4.74 -7.68
N LEU A 45 34.99 -3.81 -8.05
CA LEU A 45 34.73 -2.86 -9.14
C LEU A 45 34.64 -3.52 -10.53
N LEU A 46 35.20 -4.72 -10.68
CA LEU A 46 35.11 -5.52 -11.90
C LEU A 46 33.89 -6.46 -11.90
N ASP A 47 33.17 -6.54 -10.79
CA ASP A 47 32.03 -7.43 -10.59
C ASP A 47 30.70 -6.68 -10.74
N ASN A 48 29.77 -7.25 -11.49
CA ASN A 48 28.44 -6.68 -11.70
C ASN A 48 27.58 -6.74 -10.43
N ASP A 49 27.83 -7.71 -9.55
CA ASP A 49 27.07 -7.89 -8.31
C ASP A 49 27.32 -6.76 -7.31
N TYR A 50 28.51 -6.14 -7.36
CA TYR A 50 28.81 -4.94 -6.59
C TYR A 50 27.89 -3.77 -7.00
N TYR A 51 27.75 -3.52 -8.30
CA TYR A 51 26.91 -2.43 -8.79
C TYR A 51 25.43 -2.65 -8.50
N ARG A 52 24.95 -3.90 -8.58
CA ARG A 52 23.57 -4.24 -8.19
C ARG A 52 23.33 -4.00 -6.70
N SER A 53 24.28 -4.43 -5.86
CA SER A 53 24.19 -4.23 -4.41
C SER A 53 24.29 -2.74 -4.03
N PHE A 54 25.12 -1.99 -4.75
CA PHE A 54 25.25 -0.55 -4.58
C PHE A 54 23.98 0.19 -5.01
N ASP A 55 23.38 -0.17 -6.14
CA ASP A 55 22.11 0.39 -6.60
C ASP A 55 21.00 0.14 -5.59
N GLN A 56 20.88 -1.08 -5.06
CA GLN A 56 19.92 -1.40 -4.00
C GLN A 56 20.16 -0.59 -2.73
N TYR A 57 21.42 -0.49 -2.28
CA TYR A 57 21.80 0.33 -1.12
C TYR A 57 21.46 1.81 -1.33
N TYR A 58 21.82 2.37 -2.48
CA TYR A 58 21.58 3.77 -2.81
C TYR A 58 20.08 4.06 -2.85
N ASN A 59 19.30 3.21 -3.52
CA ASN A 59 17.84 3.33 -3.59
C ASN A 59 17.17 3.25 -2.21
N ASP A 60 17.72 2.49 -1.27
CA ASP A 60 17.17 2.38 0.10
C ASP A 60 17.65 3.51 1.04
N SER A 61 18.91 3.93 0.91
CA SER A 61 19.57 4.86 1.83
C SER A 61 19.50 6.33 1.41
N PHE A 62 19.02 6.63 0.20
CA PHE A 62 18.93 7.99 -0.31
C PHE A 62 17.98 8.86 0.53
N SER A 63 18.53 9.91 1.16
CA SER A 63 17.81 10.69 2.18
C SER A 63 16.63 11.51 1.64
N LEU A 64 16.66 11.90 0.36
CA LEU A 64 15.56 12.63 -0.28
C LEU A 64 14.49 11.71 -0.86
N ARG A 65 14.65 10.38 -0.80
CA ARG A 65 13.69 9.44 -1.38
C ARG A 65 12.27 9.69 -0.87
N GLY A 66 12.10 9.82 0.45
CA GLY A 66 10.80 10.08 1.06
C GLY A 66 10.14 11.36 0.54
N PRO A 67 10.79 12.53 0.70
CA PRO A 67 10.29 13.80 0.17
C PRO A 67 9.99 13.76 -1.34
N MET A 68 10.82 13.11 -2.15
CA MET A 68 10.60 12.99 -3.59
C MET A 68 9.39 12.11 -3.93
N ILE A 69 9.20 10.98 -3.24
CA ILE A 69 8.01 10.14 -3.41
C ILE A 69 6.75 10.92 -3.03
N LEU A 70 6.79 11.67 -1.92
CA LEU A 70 5.66 12.51 -1.51
C LEU A 70 5.37 13.61 -2.52
N ALA A 71 6.38 14.32 -3.00
CA ALA A 71 6.23 15.36 -4.01
C ALA A 71 5.67 14.79 -5.32
N LYS A 72 6.17 13.64 -5.76
CA LYS A 72 5.66 12.92 -6.92
C LYS A 72 4.20 12.52 -6.73
N ASN A 73 3.85 11.86 -5.64
CA ASN A 73 2.47 11.46 -5.35
C ASN A 73 1.53 12.66 -5.25
N TRP A 74 2.00 13.78 -4.69
CA TRP A 74 1.25 15.04 -4.64
C TRP A 74 0.99 15.59 -6.04
N LEU A 75 2.01 15.61 -6.92
CA LEU A 75 1.87 16.01 -8.32
C LEU A 75 0.92 15.09 -9.07
N ASP A 76 1.08 13.77 -8.94
CA ASP A 76 0.22 12.78 -9.61
C ASP A 76 -1.24 12.93 -9.22
N TYR A 77 -1.50 13.10 -7.93
CA TYR A 77 -2.84 13.27 -7.44
C TYR A 77 -3.48 14.61 -7.87
N HIS A 78 -2.77 15.73 -7.76
CA HIS A 78 -3.34 17.06 -8.04
C HIS A 78 -3.35 17.42 -9.54
N LEU A 79 -2.35 17.01 -10.31
CA LEU A 79 -2.21 17.36 -11.73
C LEU A 79 -2.81 16.31 -12.64
N PHE A 80 -2.66 15.03 -12.29
CA PHE A 80 -3.07 13.92 -13.16
C PHE A 80 -4.27 13.14 -12.62
N SER A 81 -4.68 13.38 -11.36
CA SER A 81 -5.71 12.60 -10.67
C SER A 81 -5.41 11.09 -10.72
N THR A 82 -4.13 10.73 -10.67
CA THR A 82 -3.64 9.35 -10.69
C THR A 82 -2.92 9.01 -9.38
N THR A 83 -2.79 7.72 -9.11
CA THR A 83 -2.00 7.20 -8.01
C THR A 83 -1.15 6.05 -8.52
N ASP A 84 0.14 6.07 -8.17
CA ASP A 84 1.04 4.95 -8.42
C ASP A 84 0.85 3.80 -7.42
N SER A 85 0.10 4.05 -6.35
CA SER A 85 -0.22 2.99 -5.40
C SER A 85 -1.25 2.05 -5.98
N ARG A 86 -0.80 0.83 -6.32
CA ARG A 86 -1.64 -0.28 -6.82
C ARG A 86 -2.77 -0.66 -5.85
N GLU A 87 -2.70 -0.22 -4.60
CA GLU A 87 -3.65 -0.55 -3.54
C GLU A 87 -4.65 0.59 -3.25
N VAL A 88 -4.59 1.71 -3.97
CA VAL A 88 -5.47 2.87 -3.73
C VAL A 88 -6.34 3.14 -4.95
N HIS A 89 -7.64 3.24 -4.72
CA HIS A 89 -8.63 3.72 -5.67
C HIS A 89 -8.96 5.18 -5.37
N ILE A 90 -8.92 6.02 -6.40
CA ILE A 90 -9.26 7.45 -6.32
C ILE A 90 -10.76 7.59 -6.63
N GLY A 91 -11.50 8.07 -5.65
CA GLY A 91 -12.91 8.43 -5.77
C GLY A 91 -13.10 9.88 -6.21
N THR A 92 -14.31 10.40 -6.02
CA THR A 92 -14.64 11.81 -6.29
C THR A 92 -14.33 12.70 -5.09
N ASP A 93 -14.25 14.01 -5.32
CA ASP A 93 -14.01 15.02 -4.27
C ASP A 93 -12.78 14.76 -3.38
N GLY A 94 -11.77 14.14 -3.99
CA GLY A 94 -10.51 13.82 -3.34
C GLY A 94 -10.53 12.61 -2.39
N TRP A 95 -11.61 11.82 -2.39
CA TRP A 95 -11.72 10.65 -1.54
C TRP A 95 -10.80 9.52 -2.03
N LEU A 96 -10.08 8.90 -1.09
CA LEU A 96 -9.23 7.73 -1.34
C LEU A 96 -9.83 6.48 -0.67
N TYR A 97 -9.78 5.36 -1.38
CA TYR A 97 -10.27 4.06 -0.92
C TYR A 97 -9.20 2.98 -1.10
N ASP A 98 -9.18 1.98 -0.22
CA ASP A 98 -8.39 0.77 -0.45
C ASP A 98 -9.01 -0.03 -1.61
N PHE A 99 -8.17 -0.49 -2.54
CA PHE A 99 -8.59 -1.32 -3.65
C PHE A 99 -9.32 -2.61 -3.22
N LYS A 100 -8.97 -3.20 -2.07
CA LYS A 100 -9.69 -4.34 -1.47
C LYS A 100 -11.13 -3.97 -1.10
N SER A 101 -11.31 -2.78 -0.49
CA SER A 101 -12.63 -2.22 -0.16
C SER A 101 -13.49 -2.01 -1.41
N ILE A 102 -12.88 -1.64 -2.53
CA ILE A 102 -13.57 -1.47 -3.82
C ILE A 102 -13.92 -2.82 -4.44
N LYS A 103 -13.09 -3.86 -4.31
CA LYS A 103 -13.45 -5.22 -4.75
C LYS A 103 -14.70 -5.73 -4.05
N ASP A 104 -14.79 -5.51 -2.74
CA ASP A 104 -15.99 -5.88 -1.98
C ASP A 104 -17.21 -5.01 -2.36
N TYR A 105 -17.01 -3.71 -2.59
CA TYR A 105 -18.06 -2.82 -3.10
C TYR A 105 -18.64 -3.28 -4.44
N ARG A 106 -17.81 -3.85 -5.32
CA ARG A 106 -18.23 -4.44 -6.60
C ARG A 106 -19.03 -5.73 -6.47
N LYS A 107 -19.14 -6.31 -5.27
CA LYS A 107 -19.88 -7.54 -4.98
C LYS A 107 -19.42 -8.77 -5.79
N GLY A 108 -18.13 -8.82 -6.15
CA GLY A 108 -17.57 -9.88 -6.98
C GLY A 108 -17.15 -11.17 -6.24
N ALA A 109 -17.70 -11.47 -5.05
CA ALA A 109 -17.13 -12.48 -4.16
C ALA A 109 -17.51 -13.96 -4.48
N CYS A 110 -17.84 -14.30 -5.73
CA CYS A 110 -18.35 -15.62 -6.15
C CYS A 110 -17.56 -16.82 -5.61
N ASN A 111 -16.23 -16.74 -5.66
CA ASN A 111 -15.36 -17.87 -5.33
C ASN A 111 -14.92 -17.89 -3.85
N HIS A 112 -15.51 -17.02 -3.01
CA HIS A 112 -15.11 -16.86 -1.61
C HIS A 112 -16.08 -17.55 -0.64
N GLU A 113 -17.09 -18.28 -1.09
CA GLU A 113 -18.05 -18.94 -0.18
C GLU A 113 -17.36 -19.96 0.75
N ALA A 114 -16.45 -20.77 0.21
CA ALA A 114 -15.67 -21.72 1.02
C ALA A 114 -14.79 -21.00 2.06
N TYR A 115 -14.18 -19.89 1.66
CA TYR A 115 -13.36 -19.06 2.55
C TYR A 115 -14.19 -18.41 3.66
N ALA A 116 -15.35 -17.83 3.31
CA ALA A 116 -16.28 -17.24 4.28
C ALA A 116 -16.78 -18.28 5.28
N LYS A 117 -17.11 -19.50 4.80
CA LYS A 117 -17.52 -20.61 5.67
C LYS A 117 -16.41 -21.02 6.63
N GLN A 118 -15.18 -21.16 6.13
CA GLN A 118 -14.04 -21.49 6.98
C GLN A 118 -13.82 -20.42 8.06
N LEU A 119 -13.88 -19.14 7.69
CA LEU A 119 -13.71 -18.03 8.64
C LEU A 119 -14.77 -18.07 9.75
N VAL A 120 -16.03 -18.37 9.42
CA VAL A 120 -17.10 -18.52 10.42
C VAL A 120 -16.86 -19.72 11.34
N LEU A 121 -16.41 -20.85 10.81
CA LEU A 121 -16.11 -22.03 11.62
C LEU A 121 -14.94 -21.79 12.59
N GLU A 122 -13.88 -21.11 12.14
CA GLU A 122 -12.76 -20.71 12.99
C GLU A 122 -13.20 -19.74 14.09
N LEU A 123 -14.05 -18.77 13.74
CA LEU A 123 -14.62 -17.82 14.70
C LEU A 123 -15.48 -18.52 15.76
N HIS A 124 -16.31 -19.47 15.34
CA HIS A 124 -17.15 -20.27 16.24
C HIS A 124 -16.29 -21.17 17.16
N ALA A 125 -15.23 -21.79 16.63
CA ALA A 125 -14.30 -22.56 17.46
C ALA A 125 -13.63 -21.68 18.53
N LEU A 126 -13.19 -20.48 18.15
CA LEU A 126 -12.63 -19.51 19.08
C LEU A 126 -13.65 -19.07 20.14
N GLU A 127 -14.88 -18.81 19.74
CA GLU A 127 -15.98 -18.48 20.65
C GLU A 127 -16.18 -19.58 21.70
N LYS A 128 -16.25 -20.86 21.29
CA LYS A 128 -16.42 -21.99 22.21
C LYS A 128 -15.28 -22.12 23.22
N ILE A 129 -14.04 -21.91 22.77
CA ILE A 129 -12.87 -21.93 23.66
C ILE A 129 -12.96 -20.83 24.72
N ILE A 130 -13.32 -19.61 24.31
CA ILE A 130 -13.43 -18.46 25.23
C ILE A 130 -14.59 -18.64 26.21
N GLN A 131 -15.74 -19.12 25.73
CA GLN A 131 -16.91 -19.42 26.57
C GLN A 131 -16.63 -20.55 27.56
N ALA A 132 -15.91 -21.60 27.15
CA ALA A 132 -15.47 -22.68 28.05
C ALA A 132 -14.56 -22.18 29.18
N SER A 133 -13.84 -21.07 28.97
CA SER A 133 -13.04 -20.41 30.02
C SER A 133 -13.86 -19.53 30.98
N GLY A 134 -15.19 -19.52 30.85
CA GLY A 134 -16.10 -18.71 31.67
C GLY A 134 -16.16 -17.22 31.28
N ARG A 135 -15.68 -16.87 30.08
CA ARG A 135 -15.65 -15.49 29.57
C ARG A 135 -16.69 -15.27 28.48
N ARG A 136 -17.11 -14.01 28.32
CA ARG A 136 -18.00 -13.60 27.21
C ARG A 136 -17.16 -13.25 25.98
N PHE A 137 -17.63 -13.69 24.82
CA PHE A 137 -17.01 -13.39 23.54
C PHE A 137 -17.86 -12.37 22.78
N PHE A 138 -17.21 -11.36 22.20
CA PHE A 138 -17.85 -10.36 21.36
C PHE A 138 -16.99 -10.16 20.12
N PHE A 139 -17.59 -10.26 18.94
CA PHE A 139 -16.95 -10.01 17.66
C PHE A 139 -17.71 -8.90 16.92
N THR A 140 -16.98 -7.93 16.39
CA THR A 140 -17.56 -6.81 15.64
C THR A 140 -16.75 -6.57 14.38
N ILE A 141 -17.46 -6.28 13.28
CA ILE A 141 -16.84 -5.92 12.00
C ILE A 141 -17.02 -4.42 11.80
N ALA A 142 -15.91 -3.70 11.62
CA ALA A 142 -15.96 -2.31 11.20
C ALA A 142 -16.34 -2.24 9.72
N PRO A 143 -17.35 -1.43 9.33
CA PRO A 143 -17.71 -1.28 7.94
C PRO A 143 -16.60 -0.62 7.14
N ASN A 144 -16.48 -1.06 5.89
CA ASN A 144 -15.55 -0.47 4.93
C ASN A 144 -15.95 0.98 4.60
N LYS A 145 -14.96 1.83 4.32
CA LYS A 145 -15.20 3.23 3.92
C LYS A 145 -16.11 3.34 2.69
N SER A 146 -15.98 2.42 1.73
CA SER A 146 -16.86 2.34 0.55
C SER A 146 -18.30 1.94 0.86
N THR A 147 -18.55 1.31 2.01
CA THR A 147 -19.89 0.97 2.48
C THR A 147 -20.57 2.16 3.16
N ILE A 148 -19.81 2.96 3.92
CA ILE A 148 -20.33 4.14 4.64
C ILE A 148 -20.52 5.32 3.69
N TYR A 149 -19.58 5.52 2.76
CA TYR A 149 -19.54 6.65 1.83
C TYR A 149 -19.47 6.17 0.37
N PRO A 150 -20.50 5.47 -0.13
CA PRO A 150 -20.54 4.96 -1.50
C PRO A 150 -20.60 6.07 -2.56
N GLU A 151 -21.16 7.23 -2.22
CA GLU A 151 -21.36 8.38 -3.11
C GLU A 151 -20.04 8.99 -3.61
N PHE A 152 -18.96 8.88 -2.82
CA PHE A 152 -17.65 9.41 -3.20
C PHE A 152 -16.74 8.35 -3.85
N VAL A 153 -17.20 7.12 -4.05
CA VAL A 153 -16.39 6.04 -4.67
C VAL A 153 -16.03 6.35 -6.13
N GLY A 154 -16.83 7.17 -6.81
CA GLY A 154 -16.66 7.45 -8.22
C GLY A 154 -17.02 6.27 -9.13
N PHE A 155 -16.58 6.32 -10.38
CA PHE A 155 -16.91 5.28 -11.36
C PHE A 155 -16.13 3.99 -11.07
N VAL A 156 -16.87 2.91 -10.80
CA VAL A 156 -16.31 1.57 -10.67
C VAL A 156 -17.07 0.63 -11.62
N PRO A 157 -16.39 -0.12 -12.50
CA PRO A 157 -17.05 -1.07 -13.38
C PRO A 157 -17.82 -2.12 -12.58
N LYS A 158 -19.07 -2.39 -12.96
CA LYS A 158 -19.85 -3.47 -12.32
C LYS A 158 -19.14 -4.82 -12.50
N SER A 159 -19.35 -5.72 -11.55
CA SER A 159 -18.93 -7.12 -11.65
C SER A 159 -20.10 -7.92 -12.21
N ASP A 160 -19.95 -8.53 -13.39
CA ASP A 160 -21.06 -9.14 -14.13
C ASP A 160 -21.56 -10.49 -13.57
N ARG A 161 -21.05 -10.97 -12.43
CA ARG A 161 -21.23 -12.40 -12.08
C ARG A 161 -21.77 -12.71 -10.69
N CYS A 162 -21.68 -11.81 -9.73
CA CYS A 162 -22.23 -12.02 -8.39
C CYS A 162 -22.71 -10.70 -7.80
N ASP A 163 -23.81 -10.75 -7.07
CA ASP A 163 -24.39 -9.64 -6.32
C ASP A 163 -24.11 -9.77 -4.80
N SER A 164 -23.01 -10.45 -4.45
CA SER A 164 -22.62 -10.73 -3.06
C SER A 164 -21.19 -10.28 -2.75
N SER A 165 -21.03 -9.48 -1.70
CA SER A 165 -19.72 -9.16 -1.10
C SER A 165 -19.23 -10.28 -0.17
N LEU A 166 -17.96 -10.24 0.23
CA LEU A 166 -17.44 -11.17 1.25
C LEU A 166 -18.20 -11.03 2.57
N TYR A 167 -18.59 -9.80 2.92
CA TYR A 167 -19.40 -9.53 4.12
C TYR A 167 -20.78 -10.18 4.04
N ASP A 168 -21.46 -10.12 2.88
CA ASP A 168 -22.76 -10.77 2.68
C ASP A 168 -22.64 -12.30 2.83
N LEU A 169 -21.58 -12.88 2.26
CA LEU A 169 -21.28 -14.32 2.42
C LEU A 169 -20.99 -14.68 3.88
N PHE A 170 -20.25 -13.84 4.59
CA PHE A 170 -19.93 -14.04 6.00
C PHE A 170 -21.20 -14.01 6.87
N LEU A 171 -22.07 -13.00 6.71
CA LEU A 171 -23.34 -12.92 7.43
C LEU A 171 -24.24 -14.12 7.14
N LYS A 172 -24.36 -14.54 5.88
CA LYS A 172 -25.10 -15.74 5.49
C LYS A 172 -24.58 -16.97 6.24
N ASN A 173 -23.27 -17.16 6.31
CA ASN A 173 -22.67 -18.33 6.97
C ASN A 173 -22.82 -18.30 8.50
N ILE A 174 -22.77 -17.13 9.14
CA ILE A 174 -23.07 -17.00 10.59
C ILE A 174 -24.48 -17.49 10.90
N THR A 175 -25.47 -17.12 10.10
CA THR A 175 -26.86 -17.54 10.35
C THR A 175 -27.09 -19.04 10.18
N LEU A 176 -26.26 -19.71 9.39
CA LEU A 176 -26.33 -21.15 9.13
C LEU A 176 -25.61 -21.99 10.20
N HIS A 177 -24.67 -21.38 10.93
CA HIS A 177 -23.84 -22.03 11.94
C HIS A 177 -23.81 -21.19 13.23
N PRO A 178 -24.89 -21.20 14.03
CA PRO A 178 -24.95 -20.52 15.33
C PRO A 178 -24.06 -21.17 16.38
#